data_AF-M6VAB5-F1
#
_entry.id   AF-M6VAB5-F1
#
_cell.length_a   1.000
_cell.length_b   1.000
_cell.length_c   1.000
_cell.angle_alpha   90.00
_cell.angle_beta   90.00
_cell.angle_gamma   90.00
#
_symmetry.space_group_name_H-M   'P 1'
#
loop_
_entity.id
_entity.type
_entity.pdbx_description
1 polymer ?
#
loop_
_entity_poly.entity_id
_entity_poly.type
_entity_poly.pdbx_seq_one_letter_code
_entity_poly.pdbx_strand_id
1 'polypeptide(L)' 'EFLPPYAPELNPVEYVWGKWKRYLLPNFCPEYFETLKKEAKRSLRKLKRRINPVKSFWNQARLSI' A
#
# COMPACT_ATOMS: atom_id res chain seq x y z
N GLU A 1 -2.64 1.43 19.97
CA GLU A 1 -2.03 0.10 20.16
C GLU A 1 -0.55 0.19 19.79
N PHE A 2 0.31 -0.49 20.54
CA PHE A 2 1.77 -0.43 20.34
C PHE A 2 2.20 -1.59 19.44
N LEU A 3 2.83 -1.29 18.30
CA LEU A 3 3.46 -2.31 17.47
C LEU A 3 4.84 -2.63 18.04
N PRO A 4 5.21 -3.92 18.17
CA PRO A 4 6.56 -4.28 18.58
C PRO A 4 7.58 -3.74 17.56
N PRO A 5 8.79 -3.36 18.01
CA PRO A 5 9.83 -2.89 17.12
C PRO A 5 10.20 -3.98 16.11
N TYR A 6 10.51 -3.57 14.87
CA TYR A 6 10.94 -4.45 13.77
C TYR A 6 9.96 -5.56 13.36
N ALA A 7 8.65 -5.38 13.56
CA ALA A 7 7.61 -6.31 13.12
C ALA A 7 6.76 -5.76 11.96
N PRO A 8 7.33 -5.57 10.74
CA PRO A 8 6.60 -5.04 9.59
C PRO A 8 5.41 -5.91 9.15
N GLU A 9 5.45 -7.21 9.43
CA GLU A 9 4.39 -8.17 9.13
C GLU A 9 3.08 -7.90 9.89
N LEU A 10 3.17 -7.17 11.02
CA LEU A 10 2.02 -6.75 11.84
C LEU A 10 1.48 -5.37 11.43
N ASN A 11 2.13 -4.69 10.48
CA ASN A 11 1.70 -3.36 10.03
C ASN A 11 0.90 -3.47 8.72
N PRO A 12 -0.42 -3.18 8.71
CA PRO A 12 -1.25 -3.27 7.50
C PRO A 12 -0.77 -2.34 6.37
N VAL A 13 -0.05 -1.26 6.70
CA VAL A 13 0.51 -0.31 5.74
C VAL A 13 1.60 -0.94 4.88
N GLU A 14 2.37 -1.91 5.39
CA GLU A 14 3.40 -2.60 4.62
C GLU A 14 2.81 -3.41 3.47
N TYR A 15 1.62 -3.99 3.66
CA TYR A 15 0.91 -4.70 2.59
C TYR A 15 0.36 -3.74 1.52
N VAL A 16 -0.05 -2.52 1.92
CA VAL A 16 -0.38 -1.46 0.96
C VAL A 16 0.85 -1.11 0.12
N TRP A 17 2.01 -0.86 0.75
CA TRP A 17 3.27 -0.58 0.06
C TRP A 17 3.69 -1.71 -0.87
N GLY A 18 3.60 -2.96 -0.40
CA GLY A 18 3.91 -4.15 -1.18
C GLY A 18 3.03 -4.26 -2.42
N LYS A 19 1.71 -4.08 -2.27
CA LYS A 19 0.78 -4.10 -3.41
C LYS A 19 1.05 -2.94 -4.38
N TRP A 20 1.29 -1.75 -3.83
CA TRP A 20 1.44 -0.53 -4.60
C TRP A 20 2.71 -0.55 -5.46
N LYS A 21 3.86 -0.89 -4.86
CA LYS A 21 5.14 -0.95 -5.58
C LYS A 21 5.21 -2.12 -6.56
N ARG A 22 4.71 -3.31 -6.18
CA ARG A 22 4.85 -4.52 -7.02
C ARG A 22 3.84 -4.61 -8.16
N TYR A 23 2.61 -4.11 -7.97
CA TYR A 23 1.52 -4.37 -8.91
C TYR A 23 0.89 -3.11 -9.53
N LEU A 24 0.97 -1.96 -8.86
CA LEU A 24 0.35 -0.74 -9.35
C LEU A 24 1.34 0.23 -10.00
N LEU A 25 2.59 0.23 -9.54
CA LEU A 25 3.69 1.04 -10.09
C LEU A 25 4.96 0.18 -10.36
N PRO A 26 4.85 -1.00 -10.99
CA PRO A 26 6.03 -1.81 -11.27
C PRO A 26 6.94 -1.06 -12.26
N ASN A 27 8.21 -0.85 -11.88
CA ASN A 27 9.22 -0.21 -12.72
C ASN A 27 8.81 1.16 -13.29
N PHE A 28 7.86 1.85 -12.66
CA PHE A 28 7.41 3.15 -13.11
C PHE A 28 8.47 4.21 -12.78
N CYS A 29 9.22 4.61 -13.81
CA CYS A 29 10.33 5.56 -13.70
C CYS A 29 10.09 6.78 -14.62
N PRO A 30 9.26 7.74 -14.20
CA PRO A 30 9.07 8.97 -14.96
C PRO A 30 10.26 9.91 -14.77
N GLU A 31 10.55 10.71 -15.80
CA GLU A 31 11.65 11.70 -15.77
C GLU A 31 11.46 12.77 -14.69
N TYR A 32 10.21 13.14 -14.40
CA TYR A 32 9.89 14.21 -13.46
C TYR A 32 9.16 13.70 -12.21
N PHE A 33 9.55 14.27 -11.06
CA PHE A 33 8.93 13.96 -9.77
C PHE A 33 7.42 14.24 -9.73
N GLU A 34 6.95 15.30 -10.38
CA GLU A 34 5.51 15.61 -10.40
C GLU A 34 4.69 14.54 -11.14
N THR A 35 5.26 13.92 -12.16
CA THR A 35 4.63 12.78 -12.85
C THR A 35 4.57 11.55 -11.92
N LEU A 36 5.66 11.27 -11.19
CA LEU A 36 5.69 10.21 -10.18
C LEU A 36 4.60 10.43 -9.13
N LYS A 37 4.56 11.61 -8.54
CA LYS A 37 3.61 12.01 -7.50
C LYS A 37 2.16 11.95 -7.97
N LYS A 38 1.89 12.39 -9.20
CA LYS A 38 0.54 12.34 -9.80
C LYS A 38 0.06 10.90 -9.95
N GLU A 39 0.88 10.04 -10.53
CA GLU A 39 0.49 8.64 -10.75
C GLU A 39 0.49 7.80 -9.46
N ALA A 40 1.39 8.09 -8.53
CA ALA A 40 1.35 7.58 -7.17
C ALA A 40 -0.03 7.87 -6.53
N LYS A 41 -0.43 9.15 -6.47
CA LYS A 41 -1.72 9.52 -5.88
C LYS A 41 -2.90 8.91 -6.63
N ARG A 42 -2.83 8.78 -7.96
CA ARG A 42 -3.93 8.21 -8.77
C ARG A 42 -4.08 6.71 -8.52
N SER A 43 -2.99 5.95 -8.54
CA SER A 43 -2.99 4.51 -8.29
C SER A 43 -3.42 4.17 -6.86
N LEU A 44 -2.98 4.94 -5.86
CA LEU A 44 -3.41 4.76 -4.47
C LEU A 44 -4.91 5.04 -4.29
N ARG A 45 -5.45 6.08 -4.94
CA ARG A 45 -6.90 6.35 -4.98
C ARG A 45 -7.69 5.19 -5.60
N LYS A 46 -7.16 4.55 -6.65
CA LYS A 46 -7.77 3.34 -7.24
C LYS A 46 -7.75 2.17 -6.26
N LEU A 47 -6.65 1.97 -5.53
CA LEU A 47 -6.54 0.92 -4.52
C LEU A 47 -7.56 1.13 -3.38
N LYS A 48 -7.66 2.36 -2.85
CA LYS A 48 -8.59 2.73 -1.78
C LYS A 48 -10.07 2.46 -2.13
N ARG A 49 -10.45 2.62 -3.41
CA ARG A 49 -11.83 2.39 -3.87
C ARG A 49 -12.24 0.91 -3.89
N ARG A 50 -11.30 -0.03 -3.70
CA ARG A 50 -11.61 -1.46 -3.64
C ARG A 50 -11.73 -1.88 -2.18
N ILE A 51 -12.90 -2.36 -1.76
CA ILE A 51 -13.16 -2.83 -0.38
C ILE A 51 -12.33 -4.09 -0.04
N ASN A 52 -12.22 -5.03 -0.97
CA ASN A 52 -11.58 -6.33 -0.72
C ASN A 52 -10.08 -6.25 -0.36
N PRO A 53 -9.26 -5.44 -1.06
CA PRO A 53 -7.86 -5.25 -0.69
C PRO A 53 -7.66 -4.68 0.72
N VAL A 54 -8.47 -3.70 1.12
CA VAL A 54 -8.31 -3.07 2.45
C VAL A 54 -8.54 -4.10 3.55
N LYS A 55 -9.65 -4.85 3.52
CA LYS A 55 -9.90 -5.91 4.50
C LYS A 55 -8.80 -6.97 4.51
N SER A 56 -8.28 -7.35 3.34
CA SER A 56 -7.21 -8.35 3.25
C SER A 56 -5.91 -7.91 3.92
N PHE A 57 -5.56 -6.62 3.87
CA PHE A 57 -4.33 -6.11 4.50
C PHE A 57 -4.40 -6.14 6.02
N TRP A 58 -5.58 -5.87 6.58
CA TRP A 58 -5.82 -5.97 8.02
C TRP A 58 -5.77 -7.42 8.49
N ASN A 59 -6.43 -8.33 7.76
CA ASN A 59 -6.35 -9.76 8.05
C ASN A 59 -4.90 -10.30 7.97
N GLN A 60 -4.10 -9.84 7.00
CA GLN A 60 -2.68 -10.22 6.90
C GLN A 60 -1.85 -9.71 8.08
N ALA A 61 -2.14 -8.50 8.56
CA ALA A 61 -1.57 -7.95 9.78
C ALA A 61 -2.13 -8.58 11.07
N ARG A 62 -3.04 -9.57 10.96
CA ARG A 62 -3.75 -10.22 12.08
C ARG A 62 -4.60 -9.24 12.90
N LEU A 63 -5.10 -8.19 12.25
CA LEU A 63 -5.97 -7.18 12.84
C LEU A 63 -7.39 -7.38 12.30
N SER A 64 -8.39 -7.28 13.18
CA SER A 64 -9.80 -7.26 12.79
C SER A 64 -10.24 -5.83 12.45
N ILE A 65 -10.98 -5.65 11.34
CA ILE A 65 -11.75 -4.43 11.00
C ILE A 65 -13.17 -4.55 11.54
#